data_AF-A0A7J4K273-F1
#
_entry.id   AF-A0A7J4K273-F1
#
_cell.length_a   1.000
_cell.length_b   1.000
_cell.length_c   1.000
_cell.angle_alpha   90.00
_cell.angle_beta   90.00
_cell.angle_gamma   90.00
#
_symmetry.space_group_name_H-M   'P 1'
#
loop_
_entity.id
_entity.type
_entity.pdbx_description
1 polymer ?
#
loop_
_entity_poly.entity_id
_entity_poly.type
_entity_poly.pdbx_seq_one_letter_code
_entity_poly.pdbx_strand_id
1 'polypeptide(L)'
;VYDTLGCIESKDGKTFAESECRIYNFTKEKVWDPNVVSIGNGTYRLFFFSPEFEPSIGQPNSFDQPKNRIFSAISKNGKDWLMEPGIRYEDISITDPSVIKRDDGTWHMFVSHGNTIIQAESSDGLTFKRLQEIKTIGGVPDVTSINGKYYLFTCADGISYANSNDLISWSGLENAIKPWNGGVICDPTVEKTKEGYKMYLKRMGMNKK
;
A
#
# COMPACT_ATOMS: atom_id res chain seq x y z
N VAL A 1 -22.53 8.52 -10.30
CA VAL A 1 -21.49 8.24 -11.32
C VAL A 1 -20.37 7.48 -10.61
N TYR A 2 -19.73 6.54 -11.30
CA TYR A 2 -18.66 5.71 -10.72
C TYR A 2 -17.53 5.53 -11.74
N ASP A 3 -16.35 5.19 -11.23
CA ASP A 3 -15.23 4.65 -12.00
C ASP A 3 -15.02 3.16 -11.64
N THR A 4 -14.20 2.46 -12.41
CA THR A 4 -13.84 1.07 -12.19
C THR A 4 -12.42 0.94 -11.67
N LEU A 5 -12.21 0.00 -10.76
CA LEU A 5 -10.87 -0.43 -10.35
C LEU A 5 -10.70 -1.91 -10.67
N GLY A 6 -9.48 -2.31 -11.01
CA GLY A 6 -9.17 -3.72 -11.24
C GLY A 6 -9.32 -4.51 -9.95
N CYS A 7 -10.12 -5.58 -9.97
CA CYS A 7 -10.19 -6.52 -8.87
C CYS A 7 -10.56 -7.91 -9.37
N ILE A 8 -10.09 -8.91 -8.64
CA ILE A 8 -10.38 -10.31 -8.89
C ILE A 8 -10.94 -10.91 -7.61
N GLU A 9 -11.90 -11.82 -7.74
CA GLU A 9 -12.60 -12.41 -6.61
C GLU A 9 -12.37 -13.91 -6.51
N SER A 10 -12.43 -14.44 -5.29
CA SER A 10 -12.29 -15.86 -5.01
C SER A 10 -13.26 -16.31 -3.92
N LYS A 11 -13.76 -17.54 -4.05
CA LYS A 11 -14.56 -18.21 -3.00
C LYS A 11 -13.73 -19.10 -2.08
N ASP A 12 -12.54 -19.51 -2.52
CA ASP A 12 -11.66 -20.44 -1.81
C ASP A 12 -10.32 -19.81 -1.39
N GLY A 13 -10.10 -18.54 -1.76
CA GLY A 13 -8.86 -17.80 -1.52
C GLY A 13 -7.69 -18.27 -2.38
N LYS A 14 -7.92 -19.10 -3.40
CA LYS A 14 -6.88 -19.73 -4.23
C LYS A 14 -7.12 -19.55 -5.72
N THR A 15 -8.36 -19.74 -6.16
CA THR A 15 -8.76 -19.54 -7.56
C THR A 15 -9.53 -18.24 -7.68
N PHE A 16 -9.02 -17.35 -8.54
CA PHE A 16 -9.57 -16.01 -8.72
C PHE A 16 -10.13 -15.83 -10.13
N ALA A 17 -11.17 -15.02 -10.26
CA ALA A 17 -11.75 -14.60 -11.53
C ALA A 17 -11.97 -13.09 -11.55
N GLU A 18 -11.97 -12.50 -12.74
CA GLU A 18 -12.27 -11.09 -12.95
C GLU A 18 -13.60 -10.71 -12.28
N SER A 19 -13.60 -9.57 -11.58
CA SER A 19 -14.78 -9.04 -10.91
C SER A 19 -14.89 -7.55 -11.19
N GLU A 20 -16.12 -7.05 -11.25
CA GLU A 20 -16.36 -5.62 -11.46
C GLU A 20 -16.41 -4.89 -10.11
N CYS A 21 -15.28 -4.34 -9.70
CA CYS A 21 -15.23 -3.40 -8.58
C CYS A 21 -15.46 -1.97 -9.07
N ARG A 22 -16.24 -1.22 -8.30
CA ARG A 22 -16.66 0.15 -8.62
C ARG A 22 -16.30 1.08 -7.49
N ILE A 23 -15.87 2.29 -7.84
CA ILE A 23 -15.72 3.40 -6.91
C ILE A 23 -16.71 4.50 -7.26
N TYR A 24 -17.66 4.74 -6.36
CA TYR A 24 -18.69 5.74 -6.49
C TYR A 24 -18.18 7.11 -6.04
N ASN A 25 -18.62 8.16 -6.74
CA ASN A 25 -18.26 9.56 -6.46
C ASN A 25 -16.77 9.89 -6.62
N PHE A 26 -16.04 9.07 -7.37
CA PHE A 26 -14.67 9.34 -7.81
C PHE A 26 -14.62 9.01 -9.30
N THR A 27 -14.41 10.01 -10.17
CA THR A 27 -14.61 9.86 -11.62
C THR A 27 -13.62 10.65 -12.47
N LYS A 28 -12.58 11.22 -11.85
CA LYS A 28 -11.70 12.20 -12.49
C LYS A 28 -10.22 11.81 -12.47
N GLU A 29 -9.87 10.76 -11.75
CA GLU A 29 -8.49 10.34 -11.54
C GLU A 29 -8.42 8.81 -11.46
N LYS A 30 -7.21 8.26 -11.35
CA LYS A 30 -6.97 6.82 -11.35
C LYS A 30 -6.89 6.27 -9.93
N VAL A 31 -7.33 5.02 -9.74
CA VAL A 31 -7.18 4.28 -8.48
C VAL A 31 -6.01 3.32 -8.63
N TRP A 32 -4.85 3.71 -8.10
CA TRP A 32 -3.61 2.94 -8.16
C TRP A 32 -3.16 2.50 -6.77
N ASP A 33 -2.30 1.48 -6.76
CA ASP A 33 -1.64 0.92 -5.58
C ASP A 33 -2.59 0.72 -4.39
N PRO A 34 -3.65 -0.11 -4.56
CA PRO A 34 -4.69 -0.26 -3.56
C PRO A 34 -4.17 -0.98 -2.31
N ASN A 35 -4.52 -0.47 -1.14
CA ASN A 35 -4.36 -1.14 0.14
C ASN A 35 -5.68 -1.19 0.90
N VAL A 36 -6.14 -2.40 1.22
CA VAL A 36 -7.43 -2.62 1.88
C VAL A 36 -7.22 -3.01 3.33
N VAL A 37 -7.92 -2.31 4.23
CA VAL A 37 -7.93 -2.61 5.67
C VAL A 37 -9.35 -2.84 6.16
N SER A 38 -9.52 -3.81 7.07
CA SER A 38 -10.77 -3.95 7.82
C SER A 38 -10.86 -2.88 8.89
N ILE A 39 -11.98 -2.15 8.95
CA ILE A 39 -12.19 -1.08 9.94
C ILE A 39 -13.26 -1.45 10.98
N GLY A 40 -13.66 -2.72 11.01
CA GLY A 40 -14.66 -3.29 11.94
C GLY A 40 -16.08 -3.35 11.36
N ASN A 41 -16.94 -4.15 11.99
CA ASN A 41 -18.35 -4.32 11.61
C ASN A 41 -18.58 -4.69 10.13
N GLY A 42 -17.68 -5.49 9.56
CA GLY A 42 -17.70 -5.89 8.15
C GLY A 42 -17.51 -4.72 7.17
N THR A 43 -17.00 -3.57 7.64
CA THR A 43 -16.59 -2.48 6.75
C THR A 43 -15.10 -2.60 6.45
N TYR A 44 -14.77 -2.36 5.18
CA TYR A 44 -13.42 -2.23 4.68
C TYR A 44 -13.18 -0.78 4.26
N ARG A 45 -11.94 -0.31 4.39
CA ARG A 45 -11.46 0.94 3.81
C ARG A 45 -10.35 0.61 2.82
N LEU A 46 -10.50 1.10 1.61
CA LEU A 46 -9.49 1.07 0.57
C LEU A 46 -8.74 2.40 0.65
N PHE A 47 -7.44 2.36 0.87
CA PHE A 47 -6.51 3.46 0.60
C PHE A 47 -5.90 3.26 -0.77
N PHE A 48 -5.72 4.34 -1.52
CA PHE A 48 -5.18 4.24 -2.87
C PHE A 48 -4.45 5.51 -3.27
N PHE A 49 -3.42 5.33 -4.09
CA PHE A 49 -2.72 6.42 -4.75
C PHE A 49 -3.53 6.91 -5.95
N SER A 50 -3.56 8.23 -6.12
CA SER A 50 -4.02 8.88 -7.34
C SER A 50 -3.11 10.07 -7.68
N PRO A 51 -2.60 10.15 -8.93
CA PRO A 51 -1.78 11.26 -9.35
C PRO A 51 -2.63 12.51 -9.59
N GLU A 52 -2.12 13.69 -9.20
CA GLU A 52 -2.78 14.97 -9.48
C GLU A 52 -2.88 15.27 -11.00
N PHE A 53 -1.95 14.75 -11.79
CA PHE A 53 -1.95 14.82 -13.26
C PHE A 53 -1.42 13.53 -13.89
N GLU A 54 -1.96 13.12 -15.03
CA GLU A 54 -1.26 12.18 -15.91
C GLU A 54 0.06 12.83 -16.34
N PRO A 55 1.23 12.20 -16.13
CA PRO A 55 2.49 12.77 -16.58
C PRO A 55 2.48 12.88 -18.11
N SER A 56 2.25 14.08 -18.64
CA SER A 56 2.48 14.39 -20.04
C SER A 56 3.98 14.31 -20.30
N ILE A 57 4.38 13.38 -21.17
CA ILE A 57 5.78 13.21 -21.61
C ILE A 57 6.31 14.57 -22.12
N GLY A 58 7.36 15.09 -21.47
CA GLY A 58 8.11 16.24 -21.97
C GLY A 58 8.00 17.56 -21.18
N GLN A 59 7.38 17.60 -20.00
CA GLN A 59 7.53 18.78 -19.12
C GLN A 59 8.83 18.71 -18.31
N PRO A 60 9.72 19.72 -18.39
CA PRO A 60 10.92 19.77 -17.56
C PRO A 60 10.56 20.03 -16.09
N ASN A 61 11.36 19.45 -15.19
CA ASN A 61 11.27 19.57 -13.74
C ASN A 61 11.00 21.02 -13.29
N SER A 62 9.73 21.37 -13.06
CA SER A 62 9.37 22.55 -12.28
C SER A 62 9.72 22.29 -10.81
N PHE A 63 10.18 23.33 -10.11
CA PHE A 63 10.38 23.27 -8.65
C PHE A 63 9.05 23.07 -7.88
N ASP A 64 7.91 23.30 -8.54
CA ASP A 64 6.58 22.86 -8.11
C ASP A 64 6.31 21.47 -8.72
N GLN A 65 6.85 20.43 -8.11
CA GLN A 65 6.44 19.06 -8.44
C GLN A 65 5.00 18.87 -7.95
N PRO A 66 4.06 18.39 -8.80
CA PRO A 66 2.71 18.10 -8.35
C PRO A 66 2.77 17.08 -7.22
N LYS A 67 1.90 17.27 -6.21
CA LYS A 67 1.88 16.34 -5.08
C LYS A 67 1.10 15.11 -5.47
N ASN A 68 1.63 13.96 -5.08
CA ASN A 68 0.88 12.72 -5.14
C ASN A 68 -0.07 12.64 -3.96
N ARG A 69 -1.26 12.07 -4.19
CA ARG A 69 -2.34 12.06 -3.19
C ARG A 69 -2.73 10.64 -2.86
N ILE A 70 -2.91 10.39 -1.57
CA ILE A 70 -3.55 9.18 -1.06
C ILE A 70 -4.99 9.53 -0.69
N PHE A 71 -5.92 8.76 -1.22
CA PHE A 71 -7.34 8.87 -0.96
C PHE A 71 -7.86 7.64 -0.23
N SER A 72 -9.13 7.66 0.16
CA SER A 72 -9.80 6.45 0.63
C SER A 72 -11.26 6.34 0.24
N ALA A 73 -11.75 5.11 0.21
CA ALA A 73 -13.14 4.76 0.00
C ALA A 73 -13.55 3.62 0.95
N ILE A 74 -14.84 3.52 1.29
CA ILE A 74 -15.37 2.47 2.18
C ILE A 74 -16.28 1.50 1.44
N SER A 75 -16.25 0.24 1.86
CA SER A 75 -17.13 -0.79 1.32
C SER A 75 -17.60 -1.77 2.40
N LYS A 76 -18.79 -2.34 2.21
CA LYS A 76 -19.31 -3.45 3.03
C LYS A 76 -19.09 -4.83 2.40
N ASN A 77 -18.82 -4.87 1.09
CA ASN A 77 -18.68 -6.10 0.33
C ASN A 77 -17.33 -6.23 -0.37
N GLY A 78 -16.46 -5.22 -0.25
CA GLY A 78 -15.13 -5.20 -0.90
C GLY A 78 -15.18 -4.96 -2.41
N LYS A 79 -16.35 -4.65 -2.98
CA LYS A 79 -16.56 -4.47 -4.43
C LYS A 79 -17.11 -3.10 -4.79
N ASP A 80 -18.13 -2.67 -4.05
CA ASP A 80 -18.77 -1.38 -4.22
C ASP A 80 -18.20 -0.42 -3.18
N TRP A 81 -17.32 0.47 -3.64
CA TRP A 81 -16.58 1.40 -2.81
C TRP A 81 -17.20 2.78 -2.89
N LEU A 82 -17.51 3.40 -1.76
CA LEU A 82 -17.98 4.77 -1.67
C LEU A 82 -16.82 5.68 -1.29
N MET A 83 -16.46 6.61 -2.17
CA MET A 83 -15.40 7.58 -1.92
C MET A 83 -15.64 8.36 -0.62
N GLU A 84 -14.62 8.46 0.21
CA GLU A 84 -14.63 9.32 1.39
C GLU A 84 -14.09 10.71 1.04
N PRO A 85 -14.72 11.80 1.52
CA PRO A 85 -14.33 13.16 1.13
C PRO A 85 -12.94 13.55 1.68
N GLY A 86 -12.14 14.20 0.85
CA GLY A 86 -10.84 14.75 1.24
C GLY A 86 -9.65 13.82 1.01
N ILE A 87 -8.46 14.41 1.05
CA ILE A 87 -7.17 13.74 0.90
C ILE A 87 -6.75 13.14 2.25
N ARG A 88 -6.24 11.91 2.25
CA ARG A 88 -5.73 11.23 3.45
C ARG A 88 -4.30 11.64 3.76
N TYR A 89 -3.47 11.71 2.73
CA TYR A 89 -2.08 12.16 2.80
C TYR A 89 -1.66 12.71 1.43
N GLU A 90 -0.79 13.72 1.41
CA GLU A 90 -0.17 14.23 0.18
C GLU A 90 1.28 14.63 0.44
N ASP A 91 2.16 14.28 -0.49
CA ASP A 91 3.57 14.67 -0.48
C ASP A 91 4.13 14.57 -1.90
N ILE A 92 5.35 15.05 -2.10
CA ILE A 92 6.04 14.93 -3.38
C ILE A 92 6.50 13.48 -3.58
N SER A 93 6.26 12.92 -4.77
CA SER A 93 6.80 11.61 -5.18
C SER A 93 6.45 10.43 -4.25
N ILE A 94 5.24 10.42 -3.69
CA ILE A 94 4.74 9.29 -2.89
C ILE A 94 3.84 8.34 -3.68
N THR A 95 3.91 7.04 -3.42
CA THR A 95 3.03 6.00 -3.99
C THR A 95 2.81 4.87 -2.99
N ASP A 96 2.09 3.81 -3.39
CA ASP A 96 2.04 2.54 -2.66
C ASP A 96 1.75 2.65 -1.15
N PRO A 97 0.57 3.18 -0.77
CA PRO A 97 0.21 3.26 0.63
C PRO A 97 0.07 1.85 1.24
N SER A 98 0.63 1.65 2.42
CA SER A 98 0.36 0.49 3.29
C SER A 98 -0.06 0.99 4.67
N VAL A 99 -1.23 0.58 5.14
CA VAL A 99 -1.86 1.14 6.34
C VAL A 99 -2.11 0.07 7.39
N ILE A 100 -1.79 0.38 8.64
CA ILE A 100 -2.12 -0.47 9.80
C ILE A 100 -2.75 0.36 10.91
N LYS A 101 -3.73 -0.24 11.61
CA LYS A 101 -4.35 0.32 12.80
C LYS A 101 -3.86 -0.42 14.04
N ARG A 102 -3.49 0.32 15.08
CA ARG A 102 -3.14 -0.20 16.40
C ARG A 102 -4.39 -0.43 17.24
N ASP A 103 -4.25 -1.27 18.27
CA ASP A 103 -5.33 -1.57 19.22
C ASP A 103 -5.78 -0.33 20.01
N ASP A 104 -4.88 0.64 20.22
CA ASP A 104 -5.19 1.93 20.86
C ASP A 104 -5.98 2.90 19.97
N GLY A 105 -6.24 2.51 18.71
CA GLY A 105 -6.99 3.33 17.74
C GLY A 105 -6.12 4.12 16.78
N THR A 106 -4.81 4.25 17.04
CA THR A 106 -3.88 5.02 16.20
C THR A 106 -3.62 4.32 14.88
N TRP A 107 -3.56 5.09 13.80
CA TRP A 107 -3.29 4.61 12.45
C TRP A 107 -1.89 5.03 12.03
N HIS A 108 -1.19 4.14 11.34
CA HIS A 108 0.04 4.45 10.64
C HIS A 108 -0.09 4.10 9.17
N MET A 109 0.32 5.04 8.32
CA MET A 109 0.44 4.87 6.88
C MET A 109 1.92 4.93 6.51
N PHE A 110 2.35 4.00 5.67
CA PHE A 110 3.68 3.92 5.10
C PHE A 110 3.53 4.10 3.60
N VAL A 111 4.20 5.07 3.01
CA VAL A 111 4.16 5.32 1.57
C VAL A 111 5.56 5.22 0.99
N SER A 112 5.65 4.70 -0.22
CA SER A 112 6.88 4.70 -1.01
C SER A 112 7.35 6.13 -1.24
N HIS A 113 8.65 6.38 -1.11
CA HIS A 113 9.28 7.66 -1.43
C HIS A 113 10.68 7.41 -2.00
N GLY A 114 10.73 6.87 -3.23
CA GLY A 114 11.97 6.44 -3.85
C GLY A 114 12.58 5.23 -3.14
N ASN A 115 13.74 5.41 -2.51
CA ASN A 115 14.42 4.34 -1.75
C ASN A 115 14.21 4.43 -0.24
N THR A 116 13.31 5.31 0.20
CA THR A 116 12.90 5.44 1.61
C THR A 116 11.39 5.27 1.73
N ILE A 117 10.92 5.13 2.97
CA ILE A 117 9.51 5.10 3.30
C ILE A 117 9.16 6.33 4.12
N ILE A 118 8.15 7.07 3.71
CA ILE A 118 7.55 8.08 4.59
C ILE A 118 6.52 7.39 5.46
N GLN A 119 6.63 7.57 6.77
CA GLN A 119 5.61 7.18 7.73
C GLN A 119 4.79 8.40 8.12
N ALA A 120 3.47 8.25 8.10
CA ALA A 120 2.51 9.22 8.60
C ALA A 120 1.61 8.58 9.66
N GLU A 121 1.12 9.38 10.61
CA GLU A 121 0.20 8.93 11.66
C GLU A 121 -1.16 9.63 11.58
N SER A 122 -2.19 8.97 12.10
CA SER A 122 -3.53 9.55 12.21
C SER A 122 -4.26 9.00 13.43
N SER A 123 -5.07 9.83 14.10
CA SER A 123 -5.94 9.41 15.21
C SER A 123 -7.33 8.98 14.76
N ASP A 124 -7.75 9.36 13.54
CA ASP A 124 -9.08 9.07 12.98
C ASP A 124 -9.04 8.16 11.74
N GLY A 125 -7.83 7.91 11.21
CA GLY A 125 -7.63 7.15 9.98
C GLY A 125 -8.11 7.88 8.72
N LEU A 126 -8.30 9.21 8.82
CA LEU A 126 -8.79 10.08 7.75
C LEU A 126 -7.83 11.24 7.48
N THR A 127 -7.15 11.78 8.49
CA THR A 127 -6.15 12.84 8.28
C THR A 127 -4.80 12.35 8.78
N PHE A 128 -3.88 12.07 7.86
CA PHE A 128 -2.54 11.62 8.19
C PHE A 128 -1.55 12.78 8.17
N LYS A 129 -0.64 12.79 9.14
CA LYS A 129 0.45 13.76 9.24
C LYS A 129 1.78 13.03 9.21
N ARG A 130 2.73 13.56 8.44
CA ARG A 130 4.09 13.00 8.37
C ARG A 130 4.67 12.91 9.78
N LEU A 131 5.12 11.72 10.12
CA LEU A 131 5.74 11.40 11.40
C LEU A 131 7.26 11.34 11.25
N GLN A 132 7.74 10.56 10.29
CA GLN A 132 9.17 10.38 10.04
C GLN A 132 9.45 9.84 8.64
N GLU A 133 10.73 9.78 8.28
CA GLU A 133 11.22 9.08 7.10
C GLU A 133 12.12 7.93 7.54
N ILE A 134 11.82 6.72 7.07
CA ILE A 134 12.49 5.49 7.45
C ILE A 134 13.42 5.11 6.31
N LYS A 135 14.70 4.96 6.63
CA LYS A 135 15.68 4.39 5.70
C LYS A 135 15.47 2.88 5.62
N THR A 136 15.18 2.40 4.43
CA THR A 136 14.95 1.00 4.11
C THR A 136 15.91 0.58 3.00
N ILE A 137 15.96 -0.73 2.71
CA ILE A 137 16.69 -1.25 1.54
C ILE A 137 15.84 -1.09 0.27
N GLY A 138 14.52 -0.96 0.43
CA GLY A 138 13.54 -0.96 -0.64
C GLY A 138 12.46 0.11 -0.51
N GLY A 139 11.74 0.38 -1.60
CA GLY A 139 10.83 1.53 -1.73
C GLY A 139 9.34 1.23 -1.59
N VAL A 140 8.87 0.04 -1.97
CA VAL A 140 7.42 -0.29 -1.93
C VAL A 140 7.09 -1.01 -0.63
N PRO A 141 6.27 -0.45 0.28
CA PRO A 141 6.05 -0.99 1.62
C PRO A 141 4.88 -1.98 1.72
N ASP A 142 5.01 -2.93 2.64
CA ASP A 142 3.89 -3.66 3.24
C ASP A 142 4.11 -3.78 4.75
N VAL A 143 3.22 -3.16 5.55
CA VAL A 143 3.26 -3.25 7.01
C VAL A 143 2.26 -4.26 7.52
N THR A 144 2.72 -5.15 8.41
CA THR A 144 1.85 -6.13 9.05
C THR A 144 2.29 -6.42 10.49
N SER A 145 1.41 -7.03 11.28
CA SER A 145 1.73 -7.53 12.62
C SER A 145 1.82 -9.05 12.60
N ILE A 146 2.95 -9.57 13.09
CA ILE A 146 3.24 -10.99 13.20
C ILE A 146 3.55 -11.27 14.66
N ASN A 147 2.65 -12.02 15.32
CA ASN A 147 2.80 -12.43 16.72
C ASN A 147 3.07 -11.26 17.70
N GLY A 148 2.39 -10.12 17.50
CA GLY A 148 2.51 -8.95 18.38
C GLY A 148 3.72 -8.04 18.08
N LYS A 149 4.49 -8.35 17.04
CA LYS A 149 5.58 -7.52 16.54
C LYS A 149 5.25 -7.01 15.14
N TYR A 150 5.64 -5.78 14.84
CA TYR A 150 5.40 -5.19 13.54
C TYR A 150 6.57 -5.44 12.59
N TYR A 151 6.24 -5.65 11.33
CA TYR A 151 7.17 -5.86 10.24
C TYR A 151 6.81 -4.92 9.10
N LEU A 152 7.80 -4.21 8.58
CA LEU A 152 7.70 -3.38 7.38
C LEU A 152 8.53 -4.06 6.31
N PHE A 153 7.86 -4.79 5.42
CA PHE A 153 8.48 -5.39 4.25
C PHE A 153 8.64 -4.34 3.16
N THR A 154 9.74 -4.41 2.39
CA THR A 154 9.99 -3.46 1.29
C THR A 154 10.57 -4.14 0.06
N CYS A 155 10.09 -3.72 -1.12
CA CYS A 155 10.63 -4.13 -2.42
C CYS A 155 12.05 -3.60 -2.67
N ALA A 156 13.00 -4.50 -2.94
CA ALA A 156 14.39 -4.21 -3.30
C ALA A 156 14.83 -5.16 -4.45
N ASP A 157 16.13 -5.51 -4.52
CA ASP A 157 16.60 -6.59 -5.40
C ASP A 157 16.01 -7.97 -5.03
N GLY A 158 15.49 -8.08 -3.80
CA GLY A 158 14.62 -9.14 -3.28
C GLY A 158 13.54 -8.51 -2.39
N ILE A 159 13.09 -9.21 -1.34
CA ILE A 159 12.25 -8.59 -0.30
C ILE A 159 13.09 -8.43 0.96
N SER A 160 13.18 -7.19 1.43
CA SER A 160 13.77 -6.86 2.73
C SER A 160 12.67 -6.60 3.76
N TYR A 161 13.02 -6.60 5.04
CA TYR A 161 12.13 -6.14 6.09
C TYR A 161 12.89 -5.35 7.16
N ALA A 162 12.17 -4.47 7.84
CA ALA A 162 12.51 -3.95 9.15
C ALA A 162 11.45 -4.44 10.16
N ASN A 163 11.78 -4.45 11.45
CA ASN A 163 10.86 -4.84 12.51
C ASN A 163 10.82 -3.80 13.64
N SER A 164 9.67 -3.73 14.31
CA SER A 164 9.37 -2.76 15.36
C SER A 164 8.43 -3.36 16.40
N ASN A 165 8.54 -2.90 17.65
CA ASN A 165 7.59 -3.25 18.72
C ASN A 165 6.50 -2.18 18.90
N ASP A 166 6.68 -0.99 18.33
CA ASP A 166 5.87 0.20 18.62
C ASP A 166 5.39 0.95 17.36
N LEU A 167 5.77 0.49 16.16
CA LEU A 167 5.63 1.16 14.86
C LEU A 167 6.45 2.45 14.71
N ILE A 168 7.24 2.83 15.69
CA ILE A 168 8.02 4.09 15.68
C ILE A 168 9.50 3.79 15.49
N SER A 169 10.02 2.86 16.29
CA SER A 169 11.42 2.47 16.32
C SER A 169 11.61 1.23 15.46
N TRP A 170 12.35 1.35 14.35
CA TRP A 170 12.58 0.29 13.38
C TRP A 170 14.02 -0.23 13.44
N SER A 171 14.19 -1.54 13.34
CA SER A 171 15.48 -2.23 13.37
C SER A 171 15.50 -3.45 12.47
N GLY A 172 16.67 -4.07 12.29
CA GLY A 172 16.81 -5.36 11.60
C GLY A 172 16.47 -5.29 10.12
N LEU A 173 17.21 -4.48 9.36
CA LEU A 173 17.17 -4.41 7.90
C LEU A 173 17.76 -5.71 7.30
N GLU A 174 16.91 -6.71 7.16
CA GLU A 174 17.29 -8.06 6.75
C GLU A 174 16.57 -8.46 5.45
N ASN A 175 17.09 -9.49 4.76
CA ASN A 175 16.42 -10.06 3.60
C ASN A 175 15.42 -11.13 4.03
N ALA A 176 14.12 -10.93 3.74
CA ALA A 176 13.12 -11.98 3.79
C ALA A 176 13.31 -12.97 2.62
N ILE A 177 13.61 -12.45 1.44
CA ILE A 177 13.93 -13.23 0.24
C ILE A 177 15.14 -12.59 -0.44
N LYS A 178 16.15 -13.42 -0.74
CA LYS A 178 17.37 -12.98 -1.43
C LYS A 178 17.06 -12.49 -2.86
N PRO A 179 17.96 -11.69 -3.44
CA PRO A 179 17.80 -11.23 -4.81
C PRO A 179 17.57 -12.34 -5.83
N TRP A 180 16.71 -12.06 -6.82
CA TRP A 180 16.47 -12.98 -7.92
C TRP A 180 17.33 -12.60 -9.13
N ASN A 181 18.36 -13.41 -9.41
CA ASN A 181 19.23 -13.18 -10.56
C ASN A 181 18.44 -13.14 -11.87
N GLY A 182 18.44 -11.99 -12.54
CA GLY A 182 17.75 -11.78 -13.82
C GLY A 182 16.30 -11.31 -13.71
N GLY A 183 15.86 -10.87 -12.53
CA GLY A 183 14.53 -10.28 -12.32
C GLY A 183 14.41 -9.40 -11.09
N VAL A 184 13.22 -8.82 -10.91
CA VAL A 184 12.80 -7.99 -9.79
C VAL A 184 11.74 -8.75 -8.99
N ILE A 185 11.83 -8.69 -7.67
CA ILE A 185 10.79 -9.14 -6.74
C ILE A 185 10.25 -7.89 -6.02
N CYS A 186 8.95 -7.62 -6.13
CA CYS A 186 8.36 -6.39 -5.63
C CYS A 186 6.95 -6.59 -5.07
N ASP A 187 6.33 -5.52 -4.61
CA ASP A 187 4.93 -5.45 -4.16
C ASP A 187 4.56 -6.58 -3.19
N PRO A 188 5.27 -6.71 -2.06
CA PRO A 188 4.97 -7.76 -1.09
C PRO A 188 3.59 -7.52 -0.47
N THR A 189 2.90 -8.60 -0.11
CA THR A 189 1.73 -8.58 0.76
C THR A 189 1.78 -9.82 1.63
N VAL A 190 1.84 -9.65 2.96
CA VAL A 190 1.95 -10.75 3.90
C VAL A 190 0.63 -11.03 4.60
N GLU A 191 0.11 -12.24 4.40
CA GLU A 191 -1.17 -12.67 4.94
C GLU A 191 -1.03 -13.86 5.88
N LYS A 192 -1.77 -13.83 7.00
CA LYS A 192 -1.88 -14.96 7.91
C LYS A 192 -2.90 -15.96 7.38
N THR A 193 -2.50 -17.21 7.28
CA THR A 193 -3.32 -18.34 6.83
C THR A 193 -3.38 -19.44 7.89
N LYS A 194 -4.21 -20.47 7.66
CA LYS A 194 -4.27 -21.66 8.52
C LYS A 194 -2.95 -22.45 8.57
N GLU A 195 -2.10 -22.31 7.54
CA GLU A 195 -0.82 -23.01 7.41
C GLU A 195 0.38 -22.17 7.87
N GLY A 196 0.14 -21.02 8.51
CA GLY A 196 1.17 -20.02 8.80
C GLY A 196 1.03 -18.79 7.93
N TYR A 197 2.12 -18.14 7.54
CA TYR A 197 2.09 -16.90 6.76
C TYR A 197 2.40 -17.17 5.28
N LYS A 198 1.72 -16.46 4.37
CA LYS A 198 2.01 -16.47 2.95
C LYS A 198 2.36 -15.04 2.53
N MET A 199 3.39 -14.89 1.71
CA MET A 199 3.71 -13.62 1.05
C MET A 199 3.35 -13.74 -0.42
N TYR A 200 2.47 -12.86 -0.88
CA TYR A 200 2.17 -12.65 -2.29
C TYR A 200 3.04 -11.50 -2.78
N LEU A 201 3.58 -11.62 -3.99
CA LEU A 201 4.55 -10.67 -4.51
C LEU A 201 4.59 -10.69 -6.02
N LYS A 202 5.01 -9.57 -6.60
CA LYS A 202 5.27 -9.43 -8.02
C LYS A 202 6.64 -9.99 -8.36
N ARG A 203 6.71 -10.78 -9.44
CA ARG A 203 7.96 -11.22 -10.06
C ARG A 203 8.01 -10.74 -11.50
N MET A 204 9.03 -9.98 -11.83
CA MET A 204 9.31 -9.53 -13.20
C MET A 204 10.68 -10.05 -13.60
N GLY A 205 10.77 -10.91 -14.61
CA GLY A 205 12.05 -11.43 -15.06
C GLY A 205 11.88 -12.19 -16.38
N MET A 206 12.98 -12.38 -17.11
CA MET A 206 12.93 -13.18 -18.34
C MET A 206 12.64 -14.63 -17.96
N ASN A 207 11.47 -15.14 -18.32
CA ASN A 207 11.24 -16.57 -18.39
C ASN A 207 12.31 -17.16 -19.31
N LYS A 208 13.29 -17.89 -18.78
CA LYS A 208 14.00 -18.86 -19.61
C LYS A 208 12.97 -19.90 -19.99
N LYS A 209 12.59 -19.89 -21.28
CA LYS A 209 11.89 -21.00 -21.93
C LYS A 209 12.63 -22.31 -21.69
#